data_AF-R7ZTX0-F1
#
_entry.id   AF-R7ZTX0-F1
#
_cell.length_a   1.000
_cell.length_b   1.000
_cell.length_c   1.000
_cell.angle_alpha   90.00
_cell.angle_beta   90.00
_cell.angle_gamma   90.00
#
_symmetry.space_group_name_H-M   'P 1'
#
loop_
_entity.id
_entity.type
_entity.pdbx_description
1 polymer ?
#
loop_
_entity_poly.entity_id
_entity_poly.type
_entity_poly.pdbx_seq_one_letter_code
_entity_poly.pdbx_strand_id
1 'polypeptide(L)' 'MIRNINNALKKNRNILAALLGDRDDTIKTTKQKLIEEGFQFKYLTHTYTNKKGNIYGYCYDHGYLKLDNDWFLIVRQKSV' A
#
# COMPACT_ATOMS: atom_id res chain seq x y z
N MET A 1 -6.55 -22.61 -5.05
CA MET A 1 -5.97 -21.45 -5.78
C MET A 1 -6.06 -20.10 -5.04
N ILE A 2 -6.06 -20.06 -3.69
CA ILE A 2 -6.28 -18.81 -2.91
C ILE A 2 -5.06 -18.46 -2.00
N ARG A 3 -4.13 -19.41 -1.80
CA ARG A 3 -2.94 -19.24 -0.94
C ARG A 3 -1.93 -18.24 -1.48
N ASN A 4 -1.71 -18.17 -2.79
CA ASN A 4 -0.74 -17.24 -3.38
C ASN A 4 -1.17 -15.78 -3.25
N ILE A 5 -2.46 -15.48 -3.40
CA ILE A 5 -3.00 -14.12 -3.25
C ILE A 5 -2.87 -13.67 -1.80
N ASN A 6 -3.24 -14.54 -0.85
CA ASN A 6 -3.08 -14.24 0.58
C ASN A 6 -1.61 -14.03 0.96
N ASN A 7 -0.69 -14.87 0.45
CA ASN A 7 0.74 -14.68 0.70
C ASN A 7 1.25 -13.35 0.13
N ALA A 8 0.82 -12.98 -1.08
CA ALA A 8 1.19 -11.69 -1.68
C ALA A 8 0.61 -10.51 -0.89
N LEU A 9 -0.66 -10.56 -0.49
CA LEU A 9 -1.29 -9.54 0.35
C LEU A 9 -0.58 -9.42 1.71
N LYS A 10 -0.22 -10.55 2.32
CA LYS A 10 0.49 -10.58 3.61
C LYS A 10 1.90 -10.00 3.48
N LYS A 11 2.60 -10.29 2.37
CA LYS A 11 3.91 -9.71 2.05
C LYS A 11 3.80 -8.20 1.81
N ASN A 12 2.83 -7.76 1.01
CA ASN A 12 2.51 -6.35 0.80
C ASN A 12 2.23 -5.64 2.13
N ARG A 13 1.37 -6.20 2.99
CA ARG A 13 1.09 -5.66 4.33
C ARG A 13 2.38 -5.52 5.16
N ASN A 14 3.26 -6.51 5.12
CA ASN A 14 4.51 -6.51 5.88
C ASN A 14 5.45 -5.40 5.38
N ILE A 15 5.59 -5.23 4.07
CA ILE A 15 6.37 -4.13 3.46
C ILE A 15 5.81 -2.77 3.88
N LEU A 16 4.49 -2.58 3.78
CA LEU A 16 3.85 -1.33 4.20
C LEU A 16 4.07 -1.07 5.69
N ALA A 17 3.92 -2.08 6.55
CA ALA A 17 4.16 -1.96 7.99
C ALA A 17 5.63 -1.67 8.32
N ALA A 18 6.57 -2.30 7.62
CA ALA A 18 8.00 -2.08 7.80
C ALA A 18 8.41 -0.65 7.41
N LEU A 19 7.83 -0.12 6.33
CA LEU A 19 8.05 1.27 5.89
C LEU A 19 7.41 2.27 6.84
N LEU A 20 6.17 2.02 7.27
CA LEU A 20 5.41 2.90 8.18
C LEU A 20 6.05 2.95 9.57
N GLY A 21 6.63 1.84 10.02
CA GLY A 21 7.14 1.69 11.37
C GLY A 21 6.02 1.67 12.42
N ASP A 22 6.41 1.79 13.69
CA ASP A 22 5.49 1.72 14.83
C ASP A 22 4.92 3.09 15.24
N ARG A 23 5.53 4.18 14.77
CA ARG A 23 5.27 5.55 15.25
C ARG A 23 4.44 6.39 14.32
N ASP A 24 4.48 6.14 13.01
CA ASP A 24 3.78 6.94 12.03
C ASP A 24 2.46 6.27 11.61
N ASP A 25 1.39 7.05 11.47
CA ASP A 25 0.12 6.57 10.92
C ASP A 25 0.11 6.65 9.38
N THR A 26 1.00 7.46 8.80
CA THR A 26 1.17 7.64 7.35
C THR A 26 2.61 7.96 7.00
N ILE A 27 3.16 7.37 5.94
CA ILE A 27 4.51 7.67 5.44
C ILE A 27 4.50 7.92 3.93
N LYS A 28 5.32 8.86 3.45
CA LYS A 28 5.59 9.03 2.02
C LYS A 28 6.78 8.17 1.60
N THR A 29 6.59 7.39 0.55
CA THR A 29 7.63 6.61 -0.11
C THR A 29 7.59 6.84 -1.61
N THR A 30 8.58 6.38 -2.34
CA THR A 30 8.59 6.40 -3.81
C THR A 30 8.16 5.05 -4.34
N LYS A 31 7.62 5.03 -5.58
CA LYS A 31 7.27 3.80 -6.28
C LYS A 31 8.44 2.81 -6.34
N GLN A 32 9.63 3.34 -6.62
CA GLN A 32 10.85 2.56 -6.78
C GLN A 32 11.18 1.77 -5.52
N LYS A 33 11.11 2.43 -4.35
CA LYS A 33 11.36 1.78 -3.06
C LYS A 33 10.40 0.64 -2.78
N LEU A 34 9.11 0.82 -3.10
CA LEU A 34 8.13 -0.27 -2.99
C LEU A 34 8.47 -1.44 -3.92
N ILE A 35 8.88 -1.17 -5.15
CA ILE A 35 9.27 -2.21 -6.12
C ILE A 35 10.53 -2.95 -5.65
N GLU A 36 11.52 -2.24 -5.12
CA GLU A 36 12.75 -2.82 -4.56
C GLU A 36 12.45 -3.76 -3.38
N GLU A 37 11.51 -3.38 -2.51
CA GLU A 37 11.03 -4.25 -1.41
C GLU A 37 10.21 -5.46 -1.92
N GLY A 38 9.88 -5.51 -3.21
CA GLY A 38 9.09 -6.56 -3.82
C GLY A 38 7.58 -6.40 -3.63
N PHE A 39 7.11 -5.16 -3.43
CA PHE A 39 5.70 -4.83 -3.30
C PHE A 39 4.95 -5.10 -4.61
N GLN A 40 3.82 -5.81 -4.52
CA GLN A 40 3.04 -6.21 -5.67
C GLN A 40 1.74 -5.42 -5.77
N PHE A 41 1.76 -4.32 -6.52
CA PHE A 41 0.59 -3.46 -6.77
C PHE A 41 -0.61 -4.19 -7.41
N LYS A 42 -0.40 -5.35 -8.05
CA LYS A 42 -1.51 -6.12 -8.62
C LYS A 42 -2.38 -6.82 -7.56
N TYR A 43 -1.82 -7.06 -6.36
CA TYR A 43 -2.50 -7.76 -5.29
C TYR A 43 -2.97 -6.77 -4.25
N LEU A 44 -4.24 -6.40 -4.37
CA LEU A 44 -4.94 -5.48 -3.50
C LEU A 44 -6.37 -5.96 -3.31
N THR A 45 -6.94 -5.61 -2.17
CA THR A 45 -8.34 -5.96 -1.84
C THR A 45 -9.32 -5.02 -2.51
N HIS A 46 -9.03 -3.72 -2.51
CA HIS A 46 -9.86 -2.69 -3.13
C HIS A 46 -8.99 -1.60 -3.74
N THR A 47 -9.39 -1.14 -4.92
CA THR A 47 -8.89 0.12 -5.51
C THR A 47 -10.00 1.14 -5.53
N TYR A 48 -9.68 2.33 -5.04
CA TYR A 48 -10.57 3.47 -5.11
C TYR A 48 -9.88 4.59 -5.88
N THR A 49 -10.56 5.16 -6.87
CA THR A 49 -10.03 6.29 -7.64
C THR A 49 -10.81 7.55 -7.24
N ASN A 50 -10.10 8.57 -6.78
CA ASN A 50 -10.68 9.87 -6.47
C ASN A 50 -11.05 10.61 -7.78
N LYS A 51 -12.03 11.50 -7.74
CA LYS A 51 -12.34 12.50 -8.78
C LYS A 51 -11.14 13.30 -9.29
N LYS A 52 -10.09 13.46 -8.46
CA LYS A 52 -8.80 14.06 -8.86
C LYS A 52 -7.90 13.15 -9.72
N GLY A 53 -8.28 11.89 -9.95
CA GLY A 53 -7.48 10.89 -10.68
C GLY A 53 -6.52 10.07 -9.80
N ASN A 54 -6.46 10.35 -8.49
CA ASN A 54 -5.57 9.63 -7.59
C ASN A 54 -6.10 8.23 -7.29
N ILE A 55 -5.23 7.23 -7.39
CA ILE A 55 -5.56 5.82 -7.16
C ILE A 55 -5.12 5.43 -5.75
N TYR A 56 -6.09 5.00 -4.95
CA TYR A 56 -5.91 4.40 -3.63
C TYR A 56 -5.97 2.88 -3.78
N GLY A 57 -4.90 2.19 -3.40
CA GLY A 57 -4.88 0.73 -3.27
C GLY A 57 -4.89 0.34 -1.81
N TYR A 58 -5.88 -0.45 -1.39
CA TYR A 58 -5.98 -0.96 -0.03
C TYR A 58 -5.69 -2.45 0.02
N CYS A 59 -4.90 -2.85 1.02
CA CYS A 59 -4.53 -4.21 1.39
C CYS A 59 -4.87 -4.43 2.87
N TYR A 60 -6.09 -4.91 3.15
CA TYR A 60 -6.62 -5.01 4.51
C TYR A 60 -6.56 -3.65 5.23
N ASP A 61 -5.82 -3.60 6.35
CA ASP A 61 -5.67 -2.46 7.25
C ASP A 61 -4.66 -1.42 6.73
N HIS A 62 -3.88 -1.72 5.67
CA HIS A 62 -2.88 -0.80 5.13
C HIS A 62 -3.25 -0.40 3.71
N GLY A 63 -3.21 0.88 3.43
CA GLY A 63 -3.43 1.45 2.11
C GLY A 63 -2.21 2.18 1.58
N TYR A 64 -2.21 2.43 0.28
CA TYR A 64 -1.30 3.36 -0.35
C TYR A 64 -2.05 4.23 -1.35
N LEU A 65 -1.63 5.47 -1.49
CA LEU A 65 -2.16 6.45 -2.40
C LEU A 65 -1.07 6.87 -3.36
N LYS A 66 -1.32 6.72 -4.66
CA LYS A 66 -0.45 7.29 -5.67
C LYS A 66 -0.60 8.82 -5.67
N LEU A 67 0.51 9.51 -5.48
CA LEU A 67 0.65 10.96 -5.59
C LEU A 67 1.29 11.32 -6.95
N ASP A 68 1.38 12.61 -7.22
CA ASP A 68 2.16 13.15 -8.33
C ASP A 68 3.65 12.80 -8.23
N ASN A 69 4.32 12.77 -9.39
CA ASN A 69 5.76 12.57 -9.52
C ASN A 69 6.28 11.20 -8.99
N ASP A 70 5.50 10.13 -9.18
CA ASP A 70 5.80 8.74 -8.74
C ASP A 70 5.98 8.57 -7.22
N TRP A 71 5.43 9.49 -6.44
CA TRP A 71 5.32 9.36 -4.99
C TRP A 71 4.12 8.51 -4.60
N PHE A 72 4.26 7.80 -3.49
CA PHE A 72 3.24 6.96 -2.89
C PHE A 72 3.12 7.30 -1.40
N LEU A 73 1.92 7.64 -0.95
CA LEU A 73 1.63 7.83 0.46
C LEU A 73 1.04 6.54 1.02
N ILE A 74 1.79 5.86 1.89
CA ILE A 74 1.30 4.72 2.65
C ILE A 74 0.50 5.25 3.83
N VAL A 75 -0.66 4.64 4.07
CA VAL A 75 -1.55 5.01 5.15
C VAL A 75 -1.97 3.74 5.91
N ARG A 76 -2.01 3.79 7.23
CA ARG A 76 -2.65 2.75 8.04
C ARG A 76 -4.10 3.15 8.27
N GLN A 77 -5.03 2.31 7.83
CA GLN A 77 -6.46 2.48 8.13
C GLN A 77 -6.69 2.07 9.58
N LYS A 78 -6.50 3.00 10.52
CA LYS A 78 -7.07 2.84 11.86
C LYS A 78 -8.59 2.82 11.69
N SER A 79 -9.18 1.62 11.80
CA SER A 79 -10.61 1.50 12.01
C SER A 79 -10.89 2.16 13.37
N VAL A 80 -11.49 3.35 13.32
CA VAL A 80 -11.99 4.07 14.50
C VAL A 80 -13.12 3.29 15.18
#